data_AF-A0A6H5INP5-F1
#
_entry.id   AF-A0A6H5INP5-F1
#
_cell.length_a   1.000
_cell.length_b   1.000
_cell.length_c   1.000
_cell.angle_alpha   90.00
_cell.angle_beta   90.00
_cell.angle_gamma   90.00
#
_symmetry.space_group_name_H-M   'P 1'
#
loop_
_entity.id
_entity.type
_entity.pdbx_description
1 polymer ?
#
loop_
_entity_poly.entity_id
_entity_poly.type
_entity_poly.pdbx_seq_one_letter_code
_entity_poly.pdbx_strand_id
1 'polypeptide(L)'
;MEKTLFTFTIRALENSKTNVLCVSAITTLDGSTYLFPLSHQAVANHTEILKTNAFTTVKNSINKRGQQRRVWISLSKELVNAYFDEVGNVQFGGVYLEQAESEPQEAQDKSGDAEQP
;
A
#
# COMPACT_ATOMS: atom_id res chain seq x y z
N MET A 1 17.54 5.72 7.49
CA MET A 1 17.06 4.97 6.31
C MET A 1 15.63 5.40 6.07
N GLU A 2 15.38 6.05 4.95
CA GLU A 2 14.01 6.33 4.52
C GLU A 2 13.37 5.04 4.02
N LYS A 3 12.16 4.76 4.47
CA LYS A 3 11.40 3.56 4.13
C LYS A 3 9.92 3.93 4.07
N THR A 4 9.19 3.22 3.24
CA THR A 4 7.75 3.41 3.05
C THR A 4 7.05 2.06 3.07
N LEU A 5 5.82 2.04 3.57
CA LEU A 5 5.03 0.82 3.67
C LEU A 5 4.17 0.67 2.41
N PHE A 6 4.44 -0.37 1.64
CA PHE A 6 3.66 -0.69 0.44
C PHE A 6 2.62 -1.75 0.76
N THR A 7 1.40 -1.55 0.26
CA THR A 7 0.32 -2.52 0.37
C THR A 7 0.15 -3.26 -0.95
N PHE A 8 0.32 -4.58 -0.90
CA PHE A 8 0.17 -5.48 -2.04
C PHE A 8 -1.10 -6.32 -1.89
N THR A 9 -1.85 -6.46 -2.98
CA THR A 9 -3.11 -7.22 -3.01
C THR A 9 -3.21 -8.02 -4.30
N ILE A 10 -3.77 -9.24 -4.25
CA ILE A 10 -4.16 -9.96 -5.47
C ILE A 10 -5.62 -9.64 -5.81
N ARG A 11 -5.86 -9.04 -6.98
CA ARG A 11 -7.18 -8.70 -7.51
C ARG A 11 -7.52 -9.50 -8.77
N ALA A 12 -8.80 -9.58 -9.06
CA ALA A 12 -9.30 -10.07 -10.35
C ALA A 12 -9.08 -8.97 -11.40
N LEU A 13 -8.55 -9.32 -12.56
CA LEU A 13 -8.70 -8.43 -13.72
C LEU A 13 -10.15 -8.57 -14.21
N GLU A 14 -10.87 -7.45 -14.33
CA GLU A 14 -12.28 -7.30 -14.75
C GLU A 14 -12.84 -8.57 -15.43
N ASN A 15 -13.59 -9.36 -14.67
CA ASN A 15 -14.31 -10.56 -15.11
C ASN A 15 -13.49 -11.76 -15.67
N SER A 16 -12.17 -11.78 -15.51
CA SER A 16 -11.34 -12.92 -15.90
C SER A 16 -10.99 -13.84 -14.71
N LYS A 17 -10.69 -15.12 -15.02
CA LYS A 17 -10.08 -16.07 -14.07
C LYS A 17 -8.65 -15.68 -13.67
N THR A 18 -8.09 -14.64 -14.28
CA THR A 18 -6.71 -14.22 -14.09
C THR A 18 -6.60 -13.33 -12.86
N ASN A 19 -5.70 -13.73 -11.96
CA ASN A 19 -5.34 -12.97 -10.77
C ASN A 19 -4.14 -12.10 -11.09
N VAL A 20 -4.22 -10.82 -10.73
CA VAL A 20 -3.15 -9.84 -10.92
C VAL A 20 -2.68 -9.37 -9.55
N LEU A 21 -1.36 -9.36 -9.37
CA LEU A 21 -0.74 -8.76 -8.20
C LEU A 21 -0.68 -7.25 -8.39
N CYS A 22 -1.19 -6.52 -7.40
CA CYS A 22 -1.31 -5.08 -7.43
C CYS A 22 -0.59 -4.46 -6.23
N VAL A 23 -0.08 -3.24 -6.43
CA VAL A 23 0.29 -2.31 -5.35
C VAL A 23 -0.90 -1.37 -5.18
N SER A 24 -1.63 -1.49 -4.08
CA SER A 24 -2.90 -0.81 -3.87
C SER A 24 -2.77 0.49 -3.09
N ALA A 25 -1.76 0.60 -2.21
CA ALA A 25 -1.53 1.79 -1.42
C ALA A 25 -0.07 1.97 -1.00
N ILE A 26 0.29 3.21 -0.70
CA ILE A 26 1.49 3.63 0.04
C ILE A 26 1.05 4.16 1.40
N THR A 27 1.69 3.74 2.49
CA THR A 27 1.61 4.41 3.79
C THR A 27 2.97 5.01 4.11
N THR A 28 3.01 6.34 4.27
CA THR A 28 4.20 7.10 4.66
C THR A 28 4.53 6.91 6.14
N LEU A 29 5.71 7.39 6.56
CA LEU A 29 6.22 7.20 7.93
C LEU A 29 5.37 7.90 9.00
N ASP A 30 4.68 8.96 8.64
CA ASP A 30 3.71 9.69 9.45
C ASP A 30 2.37 8.94 9.62
N GLY A 31 2.19 7.81 8.93
CA GLY A 31 0.96 7.00 8.99
C GLY A 31 -0.07 7.37 7.92
N SER A 32 0.14 8.44 7.16
CA SER A 32 -0.75 8.85 6.07
C SER A 32 -0.75 7.78 4.97
N THR A 33 -1.94 7.36 4.53
CA THR A 33 -2.09 6.33 3.49
C THR A 33 -2.64 6.95 2.23
N TYR A 34 -2.05 6.60 1.08
CA TYR A 34 -2.37 7.11 -0.24
C TYR A 34 -2.70 5.95 -1.17
N LEU A 35 -3.77 6.09 -1.94
CA LEU A 35 -4.30 5.04 -2.81
C LEU A 35 -3.81 5.22 -4.24
N PHE A 36 -3.38 4.11 -4.86
CA PHE A 36 -3.07 4.12 -6.29
C PHE A 36 -4.37 4.05 -7.12
N PRO A 37 -4.50 4.83 -8.20
CA PRO A 37 -5.58 4.68 -9.18
C PRO A 37 -5.60 3.26 -9.76
N LEU A 38 -6.78 2.73 -10.07
CA LEU A 38 -6.93 1.36 -10.60
C LEU A 38 -6.06 1.10 -11.84
N SER A 39 -5.91 2.10 -12.71
CA SER A 39 -5.05 2.03 -13.91
C SER A 39 -3.56 1.88 -13.59
N HIS A 40 -3.14 2.30 -12.41
CA HIS A 40 -1.74 2.30 -11.99
C HIS A 40 -1.39 1.14 -11.05
N GLN A 41 -2.38 0.52 -10.40
CA GLN A 41 -2.17 -0.51 -9.37
C GLN A 41 -1.42 -1.77 -9.83
N ALA A 42 -1.46 -2.15 -11.10
CA ALA A 42 -0.85 -3.40 -11.56
C ALA A 42 0.67 -3.38 -11.28
N VAL A 43 1.21 -4.43 -10.63
CA VAL A 43 2.62 -4.44 -10.21
C VAL A 43 3.60 -4.30 -11.39
N ALA A 44 3.16 -4.63 -12.61
CA ALA A 44 3.90 -4.42 -13.85
C ALA A 44 4.25 -2.94 -14.10
N ASN A 45 3.45 -2.00 -13.60
CA ASN A 45 3.72 -0.56 -13.68
C ASN A 45 4.81 -0.11 -12.70
N HIS A 46 5.07 -0.90 -11.64
CA HIS A 46 5.95 -0.54 -10.53
C HIS A 46 7.36 -1.11 -10.74
N THR A 47 8.01 -0.75 -11.85
CA THR A 47 9.30 -1.34 -12.28
C THR A 47 10.38 -1.31 -11.21
N GLU A 48 10.47 -0.23 -10.45
CA GLU A 48 11.47 -0.07 -9.39
C GLU A 48 11.22 -0.99 -8.19
N ILE A 49 9.95 -1.28 -7.86
CA ILE A 49 9.60 -2.24 -6.81
C ILE A 49 9.95 -3.65 -7.24
N LEU A 50 9.73 -4.00 -8.52
CA LEU A 50 10.02 -5.33 -9.06
C LEU A 50 11.49 -5.74 -8.91
N LYS A 51 12.41 -4.76 -8.86
CA LYS A 51 13.85 -4.99 -8.67
C LYS A 51 14.23 -5.30 -7.21
N THR A 52 13.32 -5.11 -6.26
CA THR A 52 13.61 -5.26 -4.83
C THR A 52 13.49 -6.71 -4.36
N ASN A 53 14.35 -7.11 -3.41
CA ASN A 53 14.21 -8.40 -2.72
C ASN A 53 12.88 -8.51 -1.95
N ALA A 54 12.36 -7.37 -1.47
CA ALA A 54 11.06 -7.30 -0.80
C ALA A 54 9.94 -7.79 -1.72
N PHE A 55 9.96 -7.40 -3.00
CA PHE A 55 8.97 -7.86 -3.97
C PHE A 55 9.02 -9.36 -4.21
N THR A 56 10.21 -9.96 -4.35
CA THR A 56 10.36 -11.42 -4.50
C THR A 56 9.71 -12.16 -3.33
N THR A 57 9.92 -11.68 -2.10
CA THR A 57 9.29 -12.24 -0.90
C THR A 57 7.78 -12.02 -0.87
N VAL A 58 7.30 -10.84 -1.28
CA VAL A 58 5.86 -10.55 -1.41
C VAL A 58 5.22 -11.53 -2.38
N LYS A 59 5.77 -11.67 -3.59
CA LYS A 59 5.26 -12.56 -4.64
C LYS A 59 5.12 -14.01 -4.16
N ASN A 60 6.06 -14.48 -3.34
CA ASN A 60 6.02 -15.83 -2.76
C ASN A 60 5.02 -15.96 -1.60
N SER A 61 4.74 -14.87 -0.88
CA SER A 61 3.88 -14.86 0.32
C SER A 61 2.41 -14.52 0.07
N ILE A 62 2.09 -13.99 -1.11
CA ILE A 62 0.74 -13.65 -1.56
C ILE A 62 0.38 -14.54 -2.75
N ASN A 63 -0.51 -15.50 -2.53
CA ASN A 63 -0.76 -16.58 -3.48
C ASN A 63 -2.25 -16.86 -3.71
N LYS A 64 -3.14 -16.15 -3.00
CA LYS A 64 -4.59 -16.25 -3.17
C LYS A 64 -5.23 -14.89 -3.39
N ARG A 65 -6.28 -14.86 -4.20
CA ARG A 65 -7.14 -13.68 -4.41
C ARG A 65 -7.65 -13.16 -3.08
N GLY A 66 -7.67 -11.84 -2.92
CA GLY A 66 -8.14 -11.18 -1.71
C GLY A 66 -7.15 -11.17 -0.54
N GLN A 67 -6.03 -11.91 -0.64
CA GLN A 67 -4.94 -11.71 0.32
C GLN A 67 -4.31 -10.33 0.14
N GLN A 68 -3.80 -9.80 1.25
CA GLN A 68 -3.06 -8.55 1.30
C GLN A 68 -1.78 -8.73 2.14
N ARG A 69 -0.73 -8.00 1.76
CA ARG A 69 0.52 -7.89 2.53
C ARG A 69 0.94 -6.43 2.59
N ARG A 70 1.31 -5.96 3.78
CA ARG A 70 1.92 -4.65 3.97
C ARG A 70 3.40 -4.87 4.26
N VAL A 71 4.28 -4.29 3.45
CA VAL A 71 5.73 -4.52 3.54
C VAL A 71 6.47 -3.20 3.51
N TRP A 72 7.32 -3.00 4.52
CA TRP A 72 8.26 -1.88 4.55
C TRP A 72 9.35 -2.11 3.52
N ILE A 73 9.51 -1.16 2.61
CA ILE A 73 10.56 -1.17 1.59
C ILE A 73 11.44 0.07 1.81
N SER A 74 12.75 -0.15 1.88
CA SER A 74 13.73 0.95 1.93
C SER A 74 13.70 1.73 0.62
N LEU A 75 13.65 3.05 0.71
CA LEU A 75 13.62 3.92 -0.45
C LEU A 75 15.03 4.12 -1.01
N SER A 76 15.31 3.51 -2.16
CA SER A 76 16.44 3.91 -3.01
C SER A 76 16.13 5.25 -3.69
N LYS A 77 17.14 5.92 -4.26
CA LYS A 77 16.93 7.15 -5.04
C LYS A 77 15.92 6.96 -6.17
N GLU A 78 15.92 5.79 -6.82
CA GLU A 78 14.97 5.45 -7.88
C GLU A 78 13.55 5.33 -7.35
N LEU A 79 13.37 4.72 -6.17
CA LEU A 79 12.06 4.64 -5.52
C LEU A 79 11.57 6.01 -5.04
N VAL A 80 12.44 6.84 -4.48
CA VAL A 80 12.07 8.22 -4.09
C VAL A 80 11.52 8.95 -5.31
N ASN A 81 12.26 8.99 -6.41
CA ASN A 81 11.85 9.71 -7.62
C ASN A 81 10.57 9.13 -8.26
N ALA A 82 10.32 7.83 -8.10
CA ALA A 82 9.14 7.18 -8.66
C ALA A 82 7.85 7.44 -7.86
N TYR A 83 7.96 7.60 -6.54
CA TYR A 83 6.80 7.65 -5.62
C TYR A 83 6.62 8.97 -4.89
N PHE A 84 7.63 9.85 -4.92
CA PHE A 84 7.63 11.12 -4.25
C PHE A 84 8.12 12.22 -5.19
N ASP A 85 7.66 13.45 -4.97
CA ASP A 85 8.26 14.63 -5.59
C ASP A 85 9.38 15.22 -4.70
N GLU A 86 9.96 16.34 -5.13
CA GLU A 86 11.09 16.99 -4.45
C GLU A 86 10.75 17.49 -3.04
N VAL A 87 9.48 17.69 -2.73
CA VAL A 87 9.00 18.20 -1.44
C VAL A 87 8.32 17.12 -0.59
N GLY A 88 8.25 15.88 -1.09
CA GLY A 88 7.74 14.72 -0.37
C GLY A 88 6.25 14.41 -0.57
N ASN A 89 5.58 15.02 -1.55
CA ASN A 89 4.22 14.62 -1.90
C ASN A 89 4.23 13.25 -2.58
N VAL A 90 3.23 12.43 -2.29
CA VAL A 90 3.11 11.10 -2.90
C VAL A 90 2.53 11.21 -4.31
N GLN A 91 3.30 10.76 -5.29
CA GLN A 91 2.92 10.76 -6.70
C GLN A 91 3.24 9.43 -7.36
N PHE A 92 2.62 9.13 -8.49
CA PHE A 92 3.02 8.01 -9.33
C PHE A 92 2.49 8.22 -10.76
N GLY A 93 3.31 7.91 -11.78
CA GLY A 93 2.88 8.02 -13.17
C GLY A 93 2.47 9.44 -13.61
N GLY A 94 3.01 10.47 -12.96
CA GLY A 94 2.70 11.88 -13.26
C GLY A 94 1.40 12.40 -12.63
N VAL A 95 0.81 11.66 -11.70
CA VAL A 95 -0.36 12.11 -10.92
C VAL A 95 -0.09 12.03 -9.42
N TYR A 96 -0.68 12.94 -8.65
CA TYR A 96 -0.68 12.86 -7.19
C TYR A 96 -1.68 11.81 -6.72
N LEU A 97 -1.33 11.10 -5.64
CA LEU A 97 -2.19 10.07 -5.07
C LEU A 97 -3.19 10.68 -4.09
N GLU A 98 -4.39 10.11 -4.06
CA GLU A 98 -5.42 10.49 -3.11
C GLU A 98 -5.13 9.92 -1.73
N GLN A 99 -5.18 10.77 -0.70
CA GLN A 99 -5.05 10.33 0.69
C GLN A 99 -6.34 9.61 1.11
N ALA A 100 -6.21 8.39 1.62
CA ALA A 100 -7.33 7.67 2.22
C ALA A 100 -7.79 8.41 3.47
N GLU A 101 -9.11 8.63 3.60
CA GLU A 101 -9.70 9.12 4.83
C GLU A 101 -9.35 8.16 5.98
N SER A 102 -8.61 8.66 6.96
CA SER A 102 -8.37 7.94 8.20
C SER A 102 -9.67 7.98 9.00
N GLU A 103 -10.40 6.87 9.06
CA GLU A 103 -11.42 6.70 10.10
C GLU A 103 -10.72 6.89 11.47
N PRO A 104 -11.20 7.79 12.35
CA PRO A 104 -10.68 7.89 13.69
C PRO A 104 -10.87 6.55 14.39
N GLN A 105 -9.77 5.90 14.75
CA GLN A 105 -9.80 4.68 15.52
C GLN A 105 -10.21 5.05 16.96
N GLU A 106 -11.52 5.14 17.23
CA GLU A 106 -12.04 5.24 18.59
C GLU A 106 -11.62 3.99 19.37
N ALA A 107 -10.78 4.20 20.38
CA ALA A 107 -10.42 3.19 21.35
C ALA A 107 -11.69 2.72 22.06
N GLN A 108 -12.09 1.46 21.82
CA GLN A 108 -13.03 0.77 22.71
C GLN A 108 -12.31 0.44 24.02
N ASP A 109 -12.21 1.43 24.90
CA ASP A 109 -12.04 1.17 26.33
C ASP A 109 -13.44 0.89 26.90
N LYS A 110 -13.86 -0.38 26.84
CA LYS A 110 -15.00 -0.84 27.64
C LYS A 110 -14.50 -1.13 29.05
N SER A 111 -14.31 -0.08 29.84
CA SER A 111 -14.41 -0.17 31.29
C SER A 111 -15.85 -0.56 31.63
N GLY A 112 -16.07 -1.87 31.81
CA GLY A 112 -17.26 -2.37 32.44
C GLY A 112 -17.22 -1.96 33.91
N ASP A 113 -18.00 -0.94 34.26
CA ASP A 113 -18.40 -0.72 35.64
C ASP A 113 -19.89 -1.05 35.77
N ALA A 114 -20.16 -1.86 36.77
CA ALA A 114 -21.45 -2.41 37.08
C ALA A 114 -22.41 -1.33 37.58
N GLU A 115 -23.70 -1.67 37.54
CA GLU A 115 -24.68 -1.50 38.63
C GLU A 115 -26.05 -1.13 38.04
N GLN A 116 -26.99 -2.05 38.19
CA GLN A 116 -28.42 -1.81 37.99
C GLN A 116 -29.18 -2.22 39.26
N PRO A 117 -30.31 -1.54 39.52
CA PRO A 117 -30.83 -1.25 40.86
C PRO A 117 -31.55 -2.40 41.56
#